data_AF-A0A9W9B0U8-F1
#
_entry.id   AF-A0A9W9B0U8-F1
#
_cell.length_a   1.000
_cell.length_b   1.000
_cell.length_c   1.000
_cell.angle_alpha   90.00
_cell.angle_beta   90.00
_cell.angle_gamma   90.00
#
_symmetry.space_group_name_H-M   'P 1'
#
loop_
_entity.id
_entity.type
_entity.pdbx_description
1 polymer ?
#
loop_
_entity_poly.entity_id
_entity_poly.type
_entity_poly.pdbx_seq_one_letter_code
_entity_poly.pdbx_strand_id
1 'polypeptide(L)'
;MFKKPPFYPPTLKRRLSSPSRTQNKKQRRQSDDYNEPEDISLASEILTLRSKVQHLQTLVDKHQVNVIMETKTADVGIQCELDFNSVNECLEVGARNWTEQVDHDSSSITEGGIRVQSASDNGVNLKTYFITHFPFSSAPPWFGQAFEFLNRDFGVEYAELIQLWMRFEQIHQWTNPKSKLADLLRPGMLNDWSRRRSASIPALSTVALVQHFGESVWTWWCSFQPPWRTYSVSDNRPNPVSIYETDWKSLNKGGKNGWMLILTCVKWWREGLESLTEDERRELEKDWYTAMDDISRMLKGLIEYNTT
;
A
#
# COMPACT_ATOMS: atom_id res chain seq x y z
N MET A 1 56.87 -18.10 4.58
CA MET A 1 57.37 -17.37 3.39
C MET A 1 56.32 -16.35 2.97
N PHE A 2 56.51 -15.09 3.39
CA PHE A 2 55.59 -13.99 3.10
C PHE A 2 55.97 -13.33 1.78
N LYS A 3 55.07 -13.33 0.79
CA LYS A 3 55.22 -12.55 -0.45
C LYS A 3 54.55 -11.19 -0.26
N LYS A 4 55.35 -10.13 -0.29
CA LYS A 4 54.92 -8.73 -0.31
C LYS A 4 54.25 -8.37 -1.66
N PRO A 5 53.22 -7.51 -1.69
CA PRO A 5 52.65 -6.96 -2.91
C PRO A 5 53.47 -5.77 -3.47
N PRO A 6 53.40 -5.48 -4.77
CA PRO A 6 54.11 -4.36 -5.37
C PRO A 6 53.36 -3.02 -5.19
N PHE A 7 54.18 -2.01 -4.89
CA PHE A 7 53.93 -0.58 -4.88
C PHE A 7 53.41 -0.06 -6.23
N TYR A 8 52.44 0.86 -6.20
CA TYR A 8 52.29 1.92 -7.21
C TYR A 8 52.11 3.30 -6.53
N PRO A 9 52.71 4.37 -7.09
CA PRO A 9 52.87 5.69 -6.46
C PRO A 9 51.67 6.64 -6.64
N PRO A 10 51.67 7.81 -5.94
CA PRO A 10 50.47 8.62 -5.73
C PRO A 10 50.33 9.86 -6.64
N THR A 11 49.12 10.41 -6.60
CA THR A 11 48.72 11.82 -6.81
C THR A 11 48.78 12.45 -8.20
N LEU A 12 47.60 12.80 -8.72
CA LEU A 12 47.39 14.04 -9.47
C LEU A 12 46.19 14.81 -8.89
N LYS A 13 46.50 15.83 -8.09
CA LYS A 13 45.57 16.88 -7.66
C LYS A 13 45.23 17.74 -8.88
N ARG A 14 43.97 17.74 -9.34
CA ARG A 14 43.50 18.73 -10.33
C ARG A 14 42.64 19.78 -9.63
N ARG A 15 43.00 21.02 -9.92
CA ARG A 15 42.59 22.28 -9.30
C ARG A 15 41.09 22.53 -9.39
N LEU A 16 40.57 23.08 -8.29
CA LEU A 16 39.36 23.88 -8.21
C LEU A 16 39.48 25.11 -9.12
N SER A 17 38.45 25.38 -9.90
CA SER A 17 38.23 26.66 -10.57
C SER A 17 36.79 27.09 -10.31
N SER A 18 36.63 28.03 -9.37
CA SER A 18 35.42 28.80 -9.12
C SER A 18 35.33 29.96 -10.12
N PRO A 19 34.16 30.25 -10.71
CA PRO A 19 33.81 31.58 -11.19
C PRO A 19 32.97 32.28 -10.10
N SER A 20 33.49 33.35 -9.51
CA SER A 20 33.31 34.74 -9.97
C SER A 20 31.95 35.32 -9.60
N ARG A 21 32.02 36.03 -8.47
CA ARG A 21 31.05 36.93 -7.85
C ARG A 21 30.94 38.19 -8.70
N THR A 22 29.79 38.44 -9.31
CA THR A 22 29.48 39.74 -9.93
C THR A 22 28.36 40.41 -9.15
N GLN A 23 28.70 41.55 -8.55
CA GLN A 23 27.79 42.51 -7.95
C GLN A 23 26.99 43.24 -9.04
N ASN A 24 25.70 43.49 -8.81
CA ASN A 24 24.97 44.66 -9.34
C ASN A 24 23.81 44.96 -8.36
N LYS A 25 23.92 46.04 -7.57
CA LYS A 25 23.27 47.36 -7.78
C LYS A 25 21.76 47.21 -8.00
N LYS A 26 20.95 47.36 -6.95
CA LYS A 26 20.42 48.63 -6.39
C LYS A 26 19.62 49.43 -7.43
N GLN A 27 18.31 49.18 -7.50
CA GLN A 27 17.33 50.14 -7.99
C GLN A 27 16.07 50.10 -7.10
N ARG A 28 15.82 51.24 -6.47
CA ARG A 28 14.68 51.61 -5.62
C ARG A 28 13.86 52.59 -6.45
N ARG A 29 12.58 52.32 -6.72
CA ARG A 29 11.43 53.25 -6.93
C ARG A 29 10.15 52.40 -6.80
N GLN A 30 9.32 52.63 -5.77
CA GLN A 30 8.06 53.40 -5.82
C GLN A 30 7.04 52.71 -6.74
N SER A 31 6.12 51.93 -6.16
CA SER A 31 4.78 52.34 -5.69
C SER A 31 3.79 52.34 -6.85
N ASP A 32 3.00 51.27 -6.95
CA ASP A 32 1.61 51.31 -7.36
C ASP A 32 0.88 50.18 -6.64
N ASP A 33 -0.03 50.60 -5.78
CA ASP A 33 -0.94 49.82 -4.97
C ASP A 33 -2.04 49.29 -5.89
N TYR A 34 -1.92 48.04 -6.35
CA TYR A 34 -2.97 47.31 -7.04
C TYR A 34 -3.32 46.09 -6.18
N ASN A 35 -4.42 46.21 -5.43
CA ASN A 35 -5.12 45.07 -4.84
C ASN A 35 -5.55 44.13 -5.97
N GLU A 36 -4.80 43.04 -6.10
CA GLU A 36 -5.15 41.89 -6.93
C GLU A 36 -6.35 41.18 -6.27
N PRO A 37 -7.47 40.98 -6.97
CA PRO A 37 -8.70 40.52 -6.34
C PRO A 37 -8.59 39.04 -5.98
N GLU A 38 -8.92 38.70 -4.73
CA GLU A 38 -9.09 37.34 -4.20
C GLU A 38 -10.02 36.44 -5.05
N ASP A 39 -10.73 37.02 -6.02
CA ASP A 39 -11.64 36.33 -6.95
C ASP A 39 -10.97 35.34 -7.93
N ILE A 40 -9.70 35.54 -8.32
CA ILE A 40 -9.06 34.63 -9.30
C ILE A 40 -8.75 33.26 -8.69
N SER A 41 -8.38 33.23 -7.41
CA SER A 41 -8.13 31.98 -6.68
C SER A 41 -9.41 31.18 -6.49
N LEU A 42 -10.51 31.87 -6.13
CA LEU A 42 -11.81 31.24 -5.96
C LEU A 42 -12.37 30.70 -7.28
N ALA A 43 -12.21 31.43 -8.39
CA ALA A 43 -12.62 30.98 -9.71
C ALA A 43 -11.89 29.69 -10.14
N SER A 44 -10.60 29.56 -9.82
CA SER A 44 -9.79 28.36 -10.07
C SER A 44 -10.28 27.15 -9.26
N GLU A 45 -10.64 27.35 -7.99
CA GLU A 45 -11.19 26.28 -7.15
C GLU A 45 -12.58 25.85 -7.64
N ILE A 46 -13.44 26.79 -8.03
CA ILE A 46 -14.78 26.50 -8.57
C ILE A 46 -14.69 25.67 -9.86
N LEU A 47 -13.75 25.99 -10.76
CA LEU A 47 -13.55 25.20 -11.98
C LEU A 47 -13.05 23.78 -11.68
N THR A 48 -12.17 23.64 -10.69
CA THR A 48 -11.66 22.34 -10.24
C THR A 48 -12.78 21.48 -9.63
N LEU A 49 -13.64 22.09 -8.81
CA LEU A 49 -14.80 21.40 -8.23
C LEU A 49 -15.83 21.00 -9.29
N ARG A 50 -16.12 21.87 -10.26
CA ARG A 50 -17.02 21.52 -11.39
C ARG A 50 -16.50 20.34 -12.19
N SER A 51 -15.19 20.28 -12.47
CA SER A 51 -14.59 19.14 -13.16
C SER A 51 -14.73 17.83 -12.38
N LYS A 52 -14.59 17.86 -11.05
CA LYS A 52 -14.75 16.69 -10.19
C LYS A 52 -16.20 16.20 -10.15
N VAL A 53 -17.17 17.12 -10.02
CA VAL A 53 -18.60 16.80 -10.05
C VAL A 53 -18.98 16.16 -11.39
N GLN A 54 -18.48 16.68 -12.50
CA GLN A 54 -18.79 16.15 -13.83
C GLN A 54 -18.20 14.75 -14.06
N HIS A 55 -17.01 14.49 -13.51
CA HIS A 55 -16.40 13.15 -13.52
C HIS A 55 -17.22 12.14 -12.70
N LEU A 56 -17.67 12.53 -11.50
CA LEU A 56 -18.52 11.70 -10.65
C LEU A 56 -19.87 11.41 -11.30
N GLN A 57 -20.50 12.41 -11.94
CA GLN A 57 -21.74 12.21 -12.69
C GLN A 57 -21.56 11.18 -13.82
N THR A 58 -20.44 11.25 -14.54
CA THR A 58 -20.12 10.29 -15.61
C THR A 58 -19.95 8.87 -15.06
N LEU A 59 -19.39 8.71 -13.85
CA LEU A 59 -19.27 7.42 -13.18
C LEU A 59 -20.64 6.89 -12.73
N VAL A 60 -21.50 7.74 -12.18
CA VAL A 60 -22.88 7.38 -11.80
C VAL A 60 -23.67 6.89 -13.02
N ASP A 61 -23.61 7.64 -14.12
CA ASP A 61 -24.31 7.31 -15.37
C ASP A 61 -23.77 6.01 -15.99
N LYS A 62 -22.44 5.79 -15.95
CA LYS A 62 -21.78 4.61 -16.52
C LYS A 62 -22.06 3.32 -15.73
N HIS A 63 -22.29 3.43 -14.42
CA HIS A 63 -22.45 2.27 -13.55
C HIS A 63 -23.90 1.95 -13.18
N GLN A 64 -24.91 2.63 -13.78
CA GLN A 64 -26.35 2.46 -13.48
C GLN A 64 -26.64 2.37 -11.98
N VAL A 65 -25.91 3.13 -11.16
CA VAL A 65 -26.19 3.19 -9.73
C VAL A 65 -27.38 4.12 -9.56
N ASN A 66 -28.54 3.56 -9.26
CA ASN A 66 -29.72 4.33 -8.87
C ASN A 66 -29.45 5.00 -7.51
N VAL A 67 -28.82 6.17 -7.54
CA VAL A 67 -28.72 7.06 -6.39
C VAL A 67 -30.02 7.87 -6.34
N ILE A 68 -30.94 7.48 -5.47
CA ILE A 68 -32.10 8.31 -5.13
C ILE A 68 -31.57 9.48 -4.29
N MET A 69 -31.33 10.64 -4.92
CA MET A 69 -31.11 11.88 -4.19
C MET A 69 -32.46 12.55 -3.94
N GLU A 70 -32.98 12.41 -2.71
CA GLU A 70 -34.06 13.28 -2.23
C GLU A 70 -33.51 14.69 -1.99
N THR A 71 -33.67 15.57 -2.97
CA THR A 71 -33.45 17.01 -2.76
C THR A 71 -34.65 17.60 -2.04
N LYS A 72 -34.53 17.82 -0.72
CA LYS A 72 -35.43 18.73 0.00
C LYS A 72 -35.00 20.16 -0.28
N THR A 73 -35.71 20.83 -1.17
CA THR A 73 -35.67 22.29 -1.30
C THR A 73 -36.56 22.92 -0.24
N ALA A 74 -35.96 23.66 0.69
CA ALA A 74 -36.62 24.74 1.41
C ALA A 74 -35.61 25.87 1.63
N ASP A 75 -35.97 27.05 1.14
CA ASP A 75 -35.26 28.31 1.28
C ASP A 75 -34.82 28.58 2.74
N VAL A 76 -33.57 29.01 2.90
CA VAL A 76 -33.09 30.16 3.71
C VAL A 76 -31.58 30.02 3.96
N GLY A 77 -30.80 31.01 3.52
CA GLY A 77 -29.53 31.45 4.11
C GLY A 77 -28.37 30.45 4.19
N ILE A 78 -27.42 30.56 3.25
CA ILE A 78 -26.18 29.77 3.25
C ILE A 78 -25.25 30.23 4.39
N GLN A 79 -25.04 29.34 5.35
CA GLN A 79 -23.81 29.25 6.13
C GLN A 79 -23.36 27.78 6.04
N CYS A 80 -22.32 27.51 5.24
CA CYS A 80 -21.81 26.15 5.03
C CYS A 80 -20.94 25.73 6.20
N GLU A 81 -21.46 24.86 7.06
CA GLU A 81 -20.65 24.00 7.94
C GLU A 81 -20.75 22.58 7.34
N LEU A 82 -19.61 22.01 6.94
CA LEU A 82 -19.54 20.66 6.38
C LEU A 82 -19.71 19.65 7.51
N ASP A 83 -20.87 19.01 7.58
CA ASP A 83 -21.12 17.90 8.50
C ASP A 83 -20.43 16.61 7.99
N PHE A 84 -19.37 16.20 8.69
CA PHE A 84 -18.57 15.00 8.41
C PHE A 84 -19.38 13.69 8.55
N ASN A 85 -20.54 13.71 9.20
CA ASN A 85 -21.33 12.48 9.42
C ASN A 85 -21.94 11.90 8.13
N SER A 86 -22.21 12.73 7.11
CA SER A 86 -22.80 12.29 5.84
C SER A 86 -21.82 11.47 4.97
N VAL A 87 -20.52 11.67 5.14
CA VAL A 87 -19.48 10.93 4.40
C VAL A 87 -19.35 9.49 4.92
N ASN A 88 -19.52 9.27 6.23
CA ASN A 88 -19.51 7.93 6.82
C ASN A 88 -20.73 7.10 6.40
N GLU A 89 -21.90 7.72 6.23
CA GLU A 89 -23.11 7.03 5.80
C GLU A 89 -23.01 6.55 4.33
N CYS A 90 -22.35 7.33 3.47
CA CYS A 90 -22.07 6.93 2.07
C CYS A 90 -21.08 5.75 1.97
N LEU A 91 -20.07 5.69 2.85
CA LEU A 91 -19.12 4.57 2.91
C LEU A 91 -19.78 3.29 3.43
N GLU A 92 -20.71 3.40 4.40
CA GLU A 92 -21.47 2.24 4.88
C GLU A 92 -22.45 1.69 3.84
N VAL A 93 -23.11 2.55 3.05
CA VAL A 93 -24.01 2.11 1.97
C VAL A 93 -23.24 1.43 0.84
N GLY A 94 -22.03 1.90 0.51
CA GLY A 94 -21.14 1.25 -0.45
C GLY A 94 -20.68 -0.16 0.00
N ALA A 95 -20.41 -0.33 1.29
CA ALA A 95 -20.05 -1.63 1.87
C ALA A 95 -21.23 -2.61 1.94
N ARG A 96 -22.46 -2.14 2.20
CA ARG A 96 -23.67 -2.98 2.26
C ARG A 96 -24.07 -3.54 0.88
N ASN A 97 -23.98 -2.74 -0.18
CA ASN A 97 -24.32 -3.18 -1.54
C ASN A 97 -23.38 -4.27 -2.09
N TRP A 98 -22.11 -4.32 -1.65
CA TRP A 98 -21.19 -5.39 -2.05
C TRP A 98 -21.43 -6.73 -1.34
N THR A 99 -21.91 -6.72 -0.09
CA THR A 99 -22.24 -7.95 0.65
C THR A 99 -23.49 -8.66 0.13
N GLU A 100 -24.51 -7.94 -0.36
CA GLU A 100 -25.74 -8.59 -0.88
C GLU A 100 -25.57 -9.21 -2.27
N GLN A 101 -24.56 -8.80 -3.04
CA GLN A 101 -24.37 -9.31 -4.41
C GLN A 101 -23.58 -10.62 -4.49
N VAL A 102 -23.04 -11.11 -3.36
CA VAL A 102 -22.29 -12.37 -3.27
C VAL A 102 -23.20 -13.57 -2.95
N ASP A 103 -24.45 -13.36 -2.51
CA ASP A 103 -25.29 -14.44 -1.96
C ASP A 103 -26.21 -15.15 -2.97
N HIS A 104 -26.19 -14.81 -4.27
CA HIS A 104 -27.16 -15.38 -5.20
C HIS A 104 -26.68 -16.29 -6.33
N ASP A 105 -25.38 -16.56 -6.49
CA ASP A 105 -24.95 -17.61 -7.43
C ASP A 105 -23.54 -18.13 -7.13
N SER A 106 -23.44 -19.22 -6.35
CA SER A 106 -22.45 -20.30 -6.55
C SER A 106 -22.43 -21.29 -5.39
N SER A 107 -23.11 -22.42 -5.59
CA SER A 107 -22.83 -23.65 -4.85
C SER A 107 -21.55 -24.30 -5.40
N SER A 108 -20.37 -23.92 -4.91
CA SER A 108 -19.17 -24.77 -4.92
C SER A 108 -18.04 -24.24 -4.04
N ILE A 109 -17.76 -24.97 -2.94
CA ILE A 109 -16.50 -25.04 -2.16
C ILE A 109 -16.00 -23.72 -1.56
N THR A 110 -16.43 -23.40 -0.33
CA THR A 110 -15.80 -22.38 0.53
C THR A 110 -14.93 -23.03 1.62
N GLU A 111 -13.79 -23.59 1.26
CA GLU A 111 -12.75 -23.94 2.23
C GLU A 111 -11.85 -22.71 2.47
N GLY A 112 -12.16 -21.92 3.50
CA GLY A 112 -11.30 -20.81 3.96
C GLY A 112 -11.92 -19.40 4.04
N GLY A 113 -13.23 -19.26 4.27
CA GLY A 113 -13.88 -17.95 4.34
C GLY A 113 -13.34 -16.98 5.42
N ILE A 114 -13.29 -15.69 5.10
CA ILE A 114 -13.11 -14.61 6.10
C ILE A 114 -14.35 -14.64 6.98
N ARG A 115 -14.17 -14.87 8.29
CA ARG A 115 -15.27 -14.79 9.24
C ARG A 115 -15.21 -13.45 9.93
N VAL A 116 -16.20 -12.60 9.65
CA VAL A 116 -16.41 -11.38 10.42
C VAL A 116 -17.00 -11.78 11.77
N GLN A 117 -16.24 -11.62 12.84
CA GLN A 117 -16.79 -11.67 14.19
C GLN A 117 -17.18 -10.27 14.60
N SER A 118 -18.47 -10.05 14.85
CA SER A 118 -18.97 -8.81 15.41
C SER A 118 -19.07 -8.96 16.91
N ALA A 119 -18.22 -8.25 17.65
CA ALA A 119 -18.38 -8.10 19.08
C ALA A 119 -19.10 -6.76 19.35
N SER A 120 -20.21 -6.82 20.08
CA SER A 120 -20.93 -5.63 20.54
C SER A 120 -20.55 -5.39 22.00
N ASP A 121 -19.49 -4.63 22.22
CA ASP A 121 -19.16 -4.10 23.54
C ASP A 121 -19.47 -2.60 23.53
N ASN A 122 -20.37 -2.13 24.39
CA ASN A 122 -20.77 -0.72 24.53
C ASN A 122 -21.36 -0.05 23.27
N GLY A 123 -21.98 -0.80 22.35
CA GLY A 123 -22.66 -0.25 21.18
C GLY A 123 -21.75 0.09 20.00
N VAL A 124 -20.44 -0.18 20.11
CA VAL A 124 -19.51 -0.12 18.97
C VAL A 124 -19.39 -1.52 18.38
N ASN A 125 -19.85 -1.68 17.12
CA ASN A 125 -19.74 -2.94 16.39
C ASN A 125 -18.31 -3.07 15.86
N LEU A 126 -17.43 -3.68 16.66
CA LEU A 126 -16.08 -3.99 16.21
C LEU A 126 -16.14 -5.28 15.37
N LYS A 127 -15.94 -5.10 14.06
CA LYS A 127 -15.76 -6.18 13.11
C LYS A 127 -14.30 -6.59 13.09
N THR A 128 -14.04 -7.83 13.43
CA THR A 128 -12.70 -8.42 13.43
C THR A 128 -12.53 -9.31 12.20
N TYR A 129 -11.41 -9.16 11.48
CA TYR A 129 -11.14 -9.86 10.21
C TYR A 129 -9.98 -10.86 10.34
N PHE A 130 -10.10 -11.85 11.22
CA PHE A 130 -9.16 -12.98 11.25
C PHE A 130 -9.66 -14.15 10.41
N ILE A 131 -8.72 -14.89 9.80
CA ILE A 131 -9.03 -16.19 9.22
C ILE A 131 -9.07 -17.20 10.35
N THR A 132 -10.27 -17.63 10.74
CA THR A 132 -10.49 -18.44 11.95
C THR A 132 -10.19 -19.92 11.77
N HIS A 133 -10.16 -20.40 10.52
CA HIS A 133 -9.94 -21.80 10.23
C HIS A 133 -8.79 -21.94 9.24
N PHE A 134 -7.73 -22.60 9.66
CA PHE A 134 -6.63 -23.01 8.78
C PHE A 134 -7.10 -24.25 7.99
N PRO A 135 -7.41 -24.13 6.68
CA PRO A 135 -8.16 -25.16 5.98
C PRO A 135 -7.28 -26.31 5.45
N PHE A 136 -5.98 -26.33 5.76
CA PHE A 136 -5.05 -27.23 5.08
C PHE A 136 -4.41 -28.26 6.02
N SER A 137 -5.10 -29.36 6.27
CA SER A 137 -4.54 -30.50 7.01
C SER A 137 -3.29 -31.11 6.35
N SER A 138 -3.12 -30.92 5.03
CA SER A 138 -1.98 -31.36 4.24
C SER A 138 -0.80 -30.36 4.22
N ALA A 139 -0.98 -29.16 4.75
CA ALA A 139 0.09 -28.15 4.73
C ALA A 139 1.25 -28.55 5.65
N PRO A 140 2.50 -28.33 5.22
CA PRO A 140 3.66 -28.64 6.03
C PRO A 140 3.71 -27.74 7.27
N PRO A 141 4.35 -28.19 8.39
CA PRO A 141 4.36 -27.45 9.65
C PRO A 141 4.85 -26.00 9.56
N TRP A 142 5.73 -25.72 8.61
CA TRP A 142 6.25 -24.37 8.42
C TRP A 142 5.19 -23.38 7.97
N PHE A 143 4.22 -23.83 7.16
CA PHE A 143 3.18 -22.97 6.63
C PHE A 143 2.17 -22.63 7.74
N GLY A 144 1.83 -23.59 8.60
CA GLY A 144 1.02 -23.35 9.80
C GLY A 144 1.66 -22.30 10.73
N GLN A 145 2.95 -22.41 11.01
CA GLN A 145 3.69 -21.43 11.82
C GLN A 145 3.75 -20.05 11.14
N ALA A 146 3.94 -20.01 9.82
CA ALA A 146 3.95 -18.76 9.06
C ALA A 146 2.57 -18.10 9.06
N PHE A 147 1.51 -18.89 8.87
CA PHE A 147 0.12 -18.41 8.92
C PHE A 147 -0.22 -17.87 10.30
N GLU A 148 0.06 -18.59 11.39
CA GLU A 148 -0.16 -18.12 12.75
C GLU A 148 0.59 -16.80 13.04
N PHE A 149 1.81 -16.66 12.51
CA PHE A 149 2.58 -15.43 12.62
C PHE A 149 1.97 -14.27 11.81
N LEU A 150 1.47 -14.52 10.60
CA LEU A 150 0.96 -13.49 9.69
C LEU A 150 -0.51 -13.12 9.91
N ASN A 151 -1.34 -14.03 10.44
CA ASN A 151 -2.79 -13.88 10.62
C ASN A 151 -3.09 -12.92 11.78
N ARG A 152 -2.98 -11.63 11.49
CA ARG A 152 -3.30 -10.49 12.36
C ARG A 152 -4.48 -9.72 11.79
N ASP A 153 -5.27 -9.10 12.66
CA ASP A 153 -6.43 -8.28 12.26
C ASP A 153 -5.94 -6.86 12.00
N PHE A 154 -5.68 -6.60 10.73
CA PHE A 154 -5.32 -5.28 10.22
C PHE A 154 -6.38 -4.77 9.23
N GLY A 155 -7.61 -5.26 9.34
CA GLY A 155 -8.69 -4.97 8.41
C GLY A 155 -8.87 -6.01 7.31
N VAL A 156 -9.95 -5.82 6.54
CA VAL A 156 -10.41 -6.76 5.52
C VAL A 156 -9.42 -6.90 4.37
N GLU A 157 -8.78 -5.81 3.95
CA GLU A 157 -7.83 -5.79 2.83
C GLU A 157 -6.59 -6.63 3.14
N TYR A 158 -6.11 -6.60 4.39
CA TYR A 158 -4.99 -7.44 4.81
C TYR A 158 -5.42 -8.91 4.92
N ALA A 159 -6.62 -9.20 5.44
CA ALA A 159 -7.13 -10.57 5.51
C ALA A 159 -7.27 -11.19 4.10
N GLU A 160 -7.76 -10.42 3.13
CA GLU A 160 -7.80 -10.82 1.71
C GLU A 160 -6.41 -11.11 1.15
N LEU A 161 -5.42 -10.26 1.45
CA LEU A 161 -4.02 -10.51 1.05
C LEU A 161 -3.48 -11.82 1.63
N ILE A 162 -3.78 -12.15 2.89
CA ILE A 162 -3.39 -13.43 3.50
C ILE A 162 -4.09 -14.61 2.79
N GLN A 163 -5.37 -14.48 2.43
CA GLN A 163 -6.07 -15.51 1.65
C GLN A 163 -5.46 -15.72 0.27
N LEU A 164 -5.11 -14.64 -0.44
CA LEU A 164 -4.44 -14.72 -1.73
C LEU A 164 -3.11 -15.48 -1.58
N TRP A 165 -2.33 -15.18 -0.55
CA TRP A 165 -1.09 -15.91 -0.28
C TRP A 165 -1.31 -17.39 0.05
N MET A 166 -2.33 -17.71 0.85
CA MET A 166 -2.71 -19.08 1.14
C MET A 166 -3.00 -19.87 -0.15
N ARG A 167 -3.81 -19.29 -1.04
CA ARG A 167 -4.14 -19.89 -2.35
C ARG A 167 -2.90 -20.03 -3.23
N PHE A 168 -2.04 -19.02 -3.26
CA PHE A 168 -0.79 -19.06 -4.01
C PHE A 168 0.12 -20.20 -3.53
N GLU A 169 0.33 -20.35 -2.22
CA GLU A 169 1.14 -21.44 -1.67
C GLU A 169 0.50 -22.82 -1.91
N GLN A 170 -0.83 -22.91 -1.90
CA GLN A 170 -1.54 -24.13 -2.25
C GLN A 170 -1.30 -24.55 -3.72
N ILE A 171 -1.33 -23.61 -4.67
CA ILE A 171 -0.98 -23.86 -6.08
C ILE A 171 0.45 -24.41 -6.20
N HIS A 172 1.37 -23.89 -5.38
CA HIS A 172 2.75 -24.38 -5.29
C HIS A 172 2.92 -25.62 -4.40
N GLN A 173 1.83 -26.24 -3.95
CA GLN A 173 1.81 -27.43 -3.08
C GLN A 173 2.66 -27.25 -1.81
N TRP A 174 2.71 -26.02 -1.29
CA TRP A 174 3.53 -25.62 -0.14
C TRP A 174 5.00 -26.04 -0.25
N THR A 175 5.50 -26.16 -1.48
CA THR A 175 6.89 -26.49 -1.72
C THR A 175 7.77 -25.35 -1.22
N ASN A 176 8.95 -25.69 -0.70
CA ASN A 176 9.94 -24.71 -0.27
C ASN A 176 11.14 -24.77 -1.22
N PRO A 177 11.01 -24.23 -2.45
CA PRO A 177 12.04 -24.32 -3.46
C PRO A 177 13.30 -23.56 -3.03
N LYS A 178 14.43 -23.89 -3.68
CA LYS A 178 15.67 -23.13 -3.51
C LYS A 178 15.60 -21.73 -4.11
N SER A 179 14.67 -21.50 -5.04
CA SER A 179 14.40 -20.17 -5.58
C SER A 179 13.81 -19.27 -4.50
N LYS A 180 14.32 -18.05 -4.41
CA LYS A 180 13.89 -17.03 -3.46
C LYS A 180 13.62 -15.73 -4.19
N LEU A 181 12.87 -14.84 -3.55
CA LEU A 181 12.82 -13.44 -3.97
C LEU A 181 14.22 -12.85 -3.96
N ALA A 182 14.44 -11.82 -4.79
CA ALA A 182 15.72 -11.14 -4.83
C ALA A 182 16.11 -10.64 -3.43
N ASP A 183 17.35 -10.87 -3.04
CA ASP A 183 17.90 -10.33 -1.78
C ASP A 183 18.38 -8.87 -1.96
N LEU A 184 18.48 -8.41 -3.21
CA LEU A 184 18.93 -7.06 -3.56
C LEU A 184 17.97 -6.04 -2.95
N LEU A 185 18.53 -5.05 -2.22
CA LEU A 185 17.77 -3.97 -1.56
C LEU A 185 16.75 -4.40 -0.50
N ARG A 186 16.79 -5.66 -0.04
CA ARG A 186 15.91 -6.13 1.03
C ARG A 186 16.10 -5.29 2.31
N PRO A 187 15.03 -4.93 3.04
CA PRO A 187 15.14 -4.22 4.31
C PRO A 187 16.08 -4.95 5.27
N GLY A 188 17.03 -4.23 5.87
CA GLY A 188 18.04 -4.80 6.77
C GLY A 188 17.42 -5.60 7.93
N MET A 189 16.30 -5.09 8.47
CA MET A 189 15.52 -5.75 9.51
C MET A 189 15.05 -7.15 9.11
N LEU A 190 14.58 -7.32 7.86
CA LEU A 190 14.14 -8.61 7.34
C LEU A 190 15.32 -9.58 7.16
N ASN A 191 16.50 -9.07 6.76
CA ASN A 191 17.72 -9.89 6.66
C ASN A 191 18.15 -10.45 8.03
N ASP A 192 18.15 -9.59 9.06
CA ASP A 192 18.53 -10.02 10.41
C ASP A 192 17.54 -11.02 10.99
N TRP A 193 16.24 -10.79 10.78
CA TRP A 193 15.20 -11.71 11.20
C TRP A 193 15.29 -13.04 10.46
N SER A 194 15.42 -13.04 9.14
CA SER A 194 15.50 -14.27 8.34
C SER A 194 16.70 -15.15 8.77
N ARG A 195 17.83 -14.52 9.10
CA ARG A 195 19.03 -15.21 9.58
C ARG A 195 18.86 -15.83 10.97
N ARG A 196 18.22 -15.11 11.90
CA ARG A 196 18.09 -15.55 13.30
C ARG A 196 16.82 -16.36 13.58
N ARG A 197 15.82 -16.26 12.69
CA ARG A 197 14.43 -16.66 12.92
C ARG A 197 13.93 -16.27 14.31
N SER A 198 14.32 -15.08 14.75
CA SER A 198 13.98 -14.61 16.09
C SER A 198 12.54 -14.10 16.08
N ALA A 199 11.80 -14.38 17.16
CA ALA A 199 10.49 -13.77 17.36
C ALA A 199 10.56 -12.26 17.67
N SER A 200 11.75 -11.74 17.99
CA SER A 200 11.95 -10.33 18.31
C SER A 200 12.05 -9.49 17.03
N ILE A 201 11.07 -8.61 16.86
CA ILE A 201 11.03 -7.57 15.83
C ILE A 201 11.69 -6.32 16.43
N PRO A 202 12.55 -5.60 15.70
CA PRO A 202 12.98 -4.27 16.12
C PRO A 202 11.78 -3.33 16.27
N ALA A 203 11.69 -2.62 17.39
CA ALA A 203 10.59 -1.70 17.63
C ALA A 203 10.63 -0.53 16.62
N LEU A 204 9.64 -0.47 15.72
CA LEU A 204 9.41 0.67 14.82
C LEU A 204 8.62 1.76 15.57
N SER A 205 9.18 2.30 16.64
CA SER A 205 8.45 3.12 17.62
C SER A 205 8.47 4.63 17.36
N THR A 206 8.92 5.06 16.18
CA THR A 206 8.99 6.49 15.84
C THR A 206 8.59 6.70 14.39
N VAL A 207 8.03 7.87 14.09
CA VAL A 207 7.63 8.28 12.73
C VAL A 207 8.76 8.06 11.72
N ALA A 208 9.98 8.52 12.04
CA ALA A 208 11.13 8.40 11.15
C ALA A 208 11.52 6.94 10.87
N LEU A 209 11.44 6.05 11.87
CA LEU A 209 11.73 4.63 11.68
C LEU A 209 10.66 3.94 10.83
N VAL A 210 9.38 4.24 11.06
CA VAL A 210 8.26 3.69 10.27
C VAL A 210 8.35 4.15 8.83
N GLN A 211 8.58 5.45 8.60
CA GLN A 211 8.73 6.01 7.26
C GLN A 211 9.92 5.41 6.52
N HIS A 212 11.11 5.38 7.13
CA HIS A 212 12.30 4.78 6.53
C HIS A 212 12.09 3.28 6.25
N PHE A 213 11.39 2.56 7.12
CA PHE A 213 11.06 1.17 6.88
C PHE A 213 10.14 1.03 5.66
N GLY A 214 9.07 1.82 5.56
CA GLY A 214 8.18 1.86 4.40
C GLY A 214 8.91 2.15 3.08
N GLU A 215 9.79 3.14 3.06
CA GLU A 215 10.64 3.47 1.91
C GLU A 215 11.54 2.28 1.51
N SER A 216 12.10 1.57 2.49
CA SER A 216 12.92 0.38 2.24
C SER A 216 12.09 -0.80 1.70
N VAL A 217 10.84 -0.95 2.14
CA VAL A 217 9.90 -1.97 1.64
C VAL A 217 9.55 -1.67 0.19
N TRP A 218 9.21 -0.42 -0.14
CA TRP A 218 8.97 0.01 -1.52
C TRP A 218 10.18 -0.23 -2.42
N THR A 219 11.36 0.19 -1.97
CA THR A 219 12.60 0.02 -2.72
C THR A 219 12.86 -1.45 -3.04
N TRP A 220 12.66 -2.34 -2.06
CA TRP A 220 12.80 -3.77 -2.25
C TRP A 220 11.73 -4.32 -3.19
N TRP A 221 10.46 -4.01 -2.94
CA TRP A 221 9.32 -4.44 -3.76
C TRP A 221 9.51 -4.06 -5.23
N CYS A 222 9.93 -2.82 -5.51
CA CYS A 222 10.24 -2.33 -6.85
C CYS A 222 11.38 -3.10 -7.53
N SER A 223 12.36 -3.61 -6.78
CA SER A 223 13.57 -4.23 -7.33
C SER A 223 13.37 -5.58 -8.03
N PHE A 224 12.25 -6.26 -7.78
CA PHE A 224 11.94 -7.55 -8.39
C PHE A 224 10.56 -7.55 -9.07
N GLN A 225 10.03 -6.37 -9.37
CA GLN A 225 8.86 -6.28 -10.24
C GLN A 225 9.17 -6.85 -11.62
N PRO A 226 8.18 -7.46 -12.28
CA PRO A 226 8.31 -7.86 -13.66
C PRO A 226 8.71 -6.71 -14.59
N PRO A 227 9.47 -6.97 -15.67
CA PRO A 227 10.00 -5.92 -16.55
C PRO A 227 8.93 -5.13 -17.31
N TRP A 228 7.72 -5.67 -17.43
CA TRP A 228 6.57 -5.01 -18.05
C TRP A 228 5.87 -3.99 -17.14
N ARG A 229 6.25 -3.92 -15.86
CA ARG A 229 5.72 -2.91 -14.94
C ARG A 229 6.28 -1.54 -15.30
N THR A 230 5.38 -0.58 -15.46
CA THR A 230 5.74 0.83 -15.64
C THR A 230 5.78 1.53 -14.30
N TYR A 231 6.61 2.55 -14.18
CA TYR A 231 6.80 3.31 -12.95
C TYR A 231 6.37 4.75 -13.15
N SER A 232 5.83 5.33 -12.08
CA SER A 232 5.53 6.74 -11.98
C SER A 232 6.81 7.55 -11.89
N VAL A 233 6.88 8.64 -12.64
CA VAL A 233 8.04 9.53 -12.69
C VAL A 233 8.18 10.34 -11.40
N SER A 234 7.07 10.59 -10.67
CA SER A 234 7.08 11.50 -9.52
C SER A 234 7.57 10.87 -8.22
N ASP A 235 7.28 9.60 -8.00
CA ASP A 235 7.54 8.89 -6.74
C ASP A 235 8.30 7.57 -6.91
N ASN A 236 8.65 7.21 -8.16
CA ASN A 236 9.36 5.97 -8.50
C ASN A 236 8.63 4.69 -7.99
N ARG A 237 7.30 4.75 -7.90
CA ARG A 237 6.45 3.62 -7.54
C ARG A 237 5.84 2.99 -8.79
N PRO A 238 5.46 1.71 -8.75
CA PRO A 238 4.79 1.08 -9.87
C PRO A 238 3.46 1.78 -10.15
N ASN A 239 3.16 2.01 -11.42
CA ASN A 239 1.83 2.47 -11.81
C ASN A 239 0.80 1.37 -11.53
N PRO A 240 -0.47 1.74 -11.30
CA PRO A 240 -1.55 0.76 -11.19
C PRO A 240 -1.55 -0.19 -12.37
N VAL A 241 -1.70 -1.49 -12.11
CA VAL A 241 -1.70 -2.51 -13.15
C VAL A 241 -2.97 -2.42 -13.97
N SER A 242 -2.85 -2.12 -15.27
CA SER A 242 -3.97 -2.12 -16.22
C SER A 242 -4.09 -3.43 -16.98
N ILE A 243 -2.97 -4.09 -17.27
CA ILE A 243 -2.89 -5.34 -18.06
C ILE A 243 -1.75 -6.20 -17.49
N TYR A 244 -2.01 -7.49 -17.31
CA TYR A 244 -1.01 -8.48 -16.96
C TYR A 244 -0.32 -9.01 -18.23
N GLU A 245 1.02 -9.15 -18.19
CA GLU A 245 1.79 -9.83 -19.24
C GLU A 245 2.22 -11.23 -18.78
N THR A 246 3.10 -11.89 -19.53
CA THR A 246 3.45 -13.31 -19.33
C THR A 246 4.71 -13.55 -18.51
N ASP A 247 5.59 -12.56 -18.33
CA ASP A 247 6.80 -12.75 -17.53
C ASP A 247 6.54 -12.51 -16.04
N TRP A 248 6.28 -13.58 -15.30
CA TRP A 248 6.09 -13.56 -13.85
C TRP A 248 7.28 -14.14 -13.08
N LYS A 249 8.39 -14.43 -13.76
CA LYS A 249 9.47 -15.27 -13.19
C LYS A 249 10.06 -14.70 -11.92
N SER A 250 10.13 -13.38 -11.77
CA SER A 250 10.68 -12.71 -10.59
C SER A 250 9.80 -12.89 -9.35
N LEU A 251 8.47 -12.82 -9.51
CA LEU A 251 7.48 -12.91 -8.44
C LEU A 251 6.97 -14.34 -8.19
N ASN A 252 7.11 -15.24 -9.16
CA ASN A 252 6.66 -16.63 -9.04
C ASN A 252 7.62 -17.43 -8.12
N LYS A 253 7.51 -17.17 -6.80
CA LYS A 253 8.38 -17.68 -5.74
C LYS A 253 7.52 -18.06 -4.53
N GLY A 254 7.19 -19.35 -4.39
CA GLY A 254 6.56 -19.91 -3.19
C GLY A 254 7.55 -20.22 -2.07
N GLY A 255 7.03 -20.66 -0.94
CA GLY A 255 7.79 -21.13 0.21
C GLY A 255 8.29 -20.03 1.15
N LYS A 256 9.14 -20.41 2.10
CA LYS A 256 9.58 -19.56 3.22
C LYS A 256 10.36 -18.31 2.81
N ASN A 257 10.97 -18.34 1.62
CA ASN A 257 11.77 -17.24 1.07
C ASN A 257 11.07 -16.54 -0.11
N GLY A 258 9.78 -16.84 -0.30
CA GLY A 258 8.90 -16.27 -1.29
C GLY A 258 8.06 -15.14 -0.71
N TRP A 259 6.78 -15.12 -1.08
CA TRP A 259 5.79 -14.11 -0.67
C TRP A 259 5.64 -13.95 0.85
N MET A 260 5.89 -15.00 1.64
CA MET A 260 5.92 -14.91 3.10
C MET A 260 6.78 -13.74 3.60
N LEU A 261 7.92 -13.46 2.95
CA LEU A 261 8.81 -12.36 3.34
C LEU A 261 8.22 -10.98 3.05
N ILE A 262 7.46 -10.83 1.97
CA ILE A 262 6.77 -9.58 1.62
C ILE A 262 5.68 -9.30 2.66
N LEU A 263 4.86 -10.32 2.97
CA LEU A 263 3.81 -10.20 3.99
C LEU A 263 4.37 -9.90 5.37
N THR A 264 5.53 -10.45 5.70
CA THR A 264 6.24 -10.13 6.94
C THR A 264 6.59 -8.64 7.00
N CYS A 265 7.06 -8.06 5.90
CA CYS A 265 7.31 -6.61 5.81
C CYS A 265 6.03 -5.78 5.96
N VAL A 266 4.95 -6.14 5.25
CA VAL A 266 3.65 -5.44 5.33
C VAL A 266 3.11 -5.48 6.76
N LYS A 267 3.16 -6.64 7.42
CA LYS A 267 2.79 -6.82 8.82
C LYS A 267 3.58 -5.90 9.75
N TRP A 268 4.91 -5.92 9.66
CA TRP A 268 5.74 -5.09 10.54
C TRP A 268 5.54 -3.60 10.31
N TRP A 269 5.33 -3.19 9.06
CA TRP A 269 5.01 -1.81 8.76
C TRP A 269 3.71 -1.41 9.46
N ARG A 270 2.66 -2.24 9.40
CA ARG A 270 1.41 -2.00 10.12
C ARG A 270 1.59 -1.94 11.64
N GLU A 271 2.31 -2.88 12.23
CA GLU A 271 2.60 -2.88 13.68
C GLU A 271 3.39 -1.61 14.08
N GLY A 272 4.28 -1.13 13.22
CA GLY A 272 4.97 0.15 13.42
C GLY A 272 4.01 1.34 13.41
N LEU A 273 3.09 1.39 12.45
CA LEU A 273 2.04 2.41 12.36
C LEU A 273 1.13 2.42 13.60
N GLU A 274 0.77 1.25 14.12
CA GLU A 274 -0.05 1.10 15.33
C GLU A 274 0.67 1.54 16.61
N SER A 275 2.00 1.67 16.58
CA SER A 275 2.78 2.19 17.71
C SER A 275 2.87 3.72 17.75
N LEU A 276 2.40 4.41 16.70
CA LEU A 276 2.39 5.87 16.61
C LEU A 276 1.10 6.46 17.17
N THR A 277 1.08 7.77 17.40
CA THR A 277 -0.16 8.49 17.69
C THR A 277 -1.08 8.52 16.46
N GLU A 278 -2.39 8.72 16.66
CA GLU A 278 -3.38 8.79 15.58
C GLU A 278 -3.03 9.81 14.49
N ASP A 279 -2.57 11.00 14.90
CA ASP A 279 -2.21 12.08 13.97
C ASP A 279 -0.95 11.74 13.15
N GLU A 280 0.06 11.16 13.79
CA GLU A 280 1.28 10.68 13.11
C GLU A 280 0.99 9.50 12.16
N ARG A 281 0.10 8.60 12.57
CA ARG A 281 -0.26 7.41 11.80
C ARG A 281 -0.98 7.79 10.51
N ARG A 282 -1.94 8.71 10.56
CA ARG A 282 -2.83 9.04 9.44
C ARG A 282 -2.08 9.39 8.15
N GLU A 283 -0.99 10.15 8.26
CA GLU A 283 -0.19 10.57 7.11
C GLU A 283 0.58 9.39 6.48
N LEU A 284 1.11 8.48 7.30
CA LEU A 284 1.92 7.35 6.85
C LEU A 284 1.08 6.14 6.43
N GLU A 285 -0.13 6.00 6.98
CA GLU A 285 -1.03 4.88 6.74
C GLU A 285 -1.49 4.81 5.28
N LYS A 286 -1.68 5.96 4.62
CA LYS A 286 -1.99 6.02 3.19
C LYS A 286 -0.95 5.30 2.34
N ASP A 287 0.32 5.41 2.71
CA ASP A 287 1.41 4.77 1.99
C ASP A 287 1.37 3.25 2.13
N TRP A 288 1.09 2.77 3.35
CA TRP A 288 0.92 1.35 3.62
C TRP A 288 -0.26 0.75 2.83
N TYR A 289 -1.41 1.43 2.78
CA TYR A 289 -2.55 0.99 1.96
C TYR A 289 -2.22 0.94 0.46
N THR A 290 -1.46 1.93 -0.03
CA THR A 290 -1.01 1.95 -1.44
C THR A 290 -0.12 0.74 -1.75
N ALA A 291 0.80 0.38 -0.83
CA ALA A 291 1.62 -0.80 -0.96
C ALA A 291 0.79 -2.09 -0.91
N MET A 292 -0.16 -2.18 0.01
CA MET A 292 -1.06 -3.35 0.11
C MET A 292 -1.89 -3.57 -1.14
N ASP A 293 -2.53 -2.52 -1.69
CA ASP A 293 -3.33 -2.64 -2.91
C ASP A 293 -2.48 -3.15 -4.08
N ASP A 294 -1.28 -2.60 -4.25
CA ASP A 294 -0.38 -3.01 -5.33
C ASP A 294 0.14 -4.45 -5.15
N ILE A 295 0.55 -4.83 -3.93
CA ILE A 295 0.98 -6.19 -3.60
C ILE A 295 -0.16 -7.20 -3.81
N SER A 296 -1.37 -6.88 -3.37
CA SER A 296 -2.57 -7.71 -3.55
C SER A 296 -2.91 -7.92 -5.02
N ARG A 297 -2.91 -6.85 -5.82
CA ARG A 297 -3.13 -6.94 -7.28
C ARG A 297 -2.10 -7.84 -7.95
N MET A 298 -0.82 -7.65 -7.63
CA MET A 298 0.25 -8.46 -8.20
C MET A 298 0.15 -9.93 -7.80
N LEU A 299 -0.22 -10.23 -6.56
CA LEU A 299 -0.43 -11.61 -6.11
C LEU A 299 -1.64 -12.25 -6.80
N LYS A 300 -2.74 -11.49 -6.95
CA LYS A 300 -3.94 -11.95 -7.66
C LYS A 300 -3.63 -12.27 -9.12
N GLY A 301 -2.96 -11.38 -9.85
CA GLY A 301 -2.55 -11.63 -11.24
C GLY A 301 -1.61 -12.82 -11.38
N LEU A 302 -0.69 -13.00 -10.43
CA LEU A 302 0.20 -14.16 -10.38
C LEU A 302 -0.56 -15.48 -10.17
N ILE A 303 -1.58 -15.48 -9.31
CA ILE A 303 -2.45 -16.64 -9.09
C ILE A 303 -3.22 -16.97 -10.37
N GLU A 304 -3.82 -15.97 -11.02
CA GLU A 304 -4.51 -16.13 -12.30
C GLU A 304 -3.59 -16.78 -13.34
N TYR A 305 -2.38 -16.24 -13.52
CA TYR A 305 -1.35 -16.79 -14.41
C TYR A 305 -0.95 -18.25 -14.11
N ASN A 306 -0.87 -18.64 -12.83
CA ASN A 306 -0.50 -20.02 -12.48
C ASN A 306 -1.68 -21.02 -12.59
N THR A 307 -2.90 -20.53 -12.80
CA THR A 307 -4.10 -21.37 -12.95
C THR A 307 -4.60 -21.53 -14.38
N THR A 308 -4.09 -20.72 -15.32
CA THR A 308 -4.31 -20.84 -16.77
C THR A 308 -3.38 -21.88 -17.38
#